data_AF-A0A2I0VIH3-F1
#
_entry.id   AF-A0A2I0VIH3-F1
#
_cell.length_a   1.000
_cell.length_b   1.000
_cell.length_c   1.000
_cell.angle_alpha   90.00
_cell.angle_beta   90.00
_cell.angle_gamma   90.00
#
_symmetry.space_group_name_H-M   'P 1'
#
loop_
_entity.id
_entity.type
_entity.pdbx_description
1 polymer ?
#
loop_
_entity_poly.entity_id
_entity_poly.type
_entity_poly.pdbx_seq_one_letter_code
_entity_poly.pdbx_strand_id
1 'polypeptide(L)'
;MGGFARISNNEITILGNGAEISTDIDPQEAQQTLEIDEANLSRAEGKRQAVEANLALRLARTRVEAVKGGRSIQQYRMPLYNFLKDFQ
;
A
#
# COMPACT_ATOMS: atom_id res chain seq x y z
N MET A 1 -8.63 4.83 -0.52
CA MET A 1 -7.71 5.94 -0.80
C MET A 1 -8.24 6.73 -1.98
N GLY A 2 -8.31 8.05 -1.85
CA GLY A 2 -8.77 8.95 -2.92
C GLY A 2 -7.66 9.94 -3.26
N GLY A 3 -7.60 10.33 -4.52
CA GLY A 3 -6.61 11.28 -5.02
C GLY A 3 -6.85 11.60 -6.48
N PHE A 4 -6.10 12.58 -6.98
CA PHE A 4 -6.12 13.00 -8.37
C PHE A 4 -4.74 12.75 -8.97
N ALA A 5 -4.70 12.21 -10.17
CA ALA A 5 -3.48 12.11 -10.95
C ALA A 5 -3.62 12.97 -12.19
N ARG A 6 -2.63 13.81 -12.46
CA ARG A 6 -2.49 14.55 -13.72
C ARG A 6 -1.29 13.99 -14.47
N ILE A 7 -1.47 13.74 -15.77
CA ILE A 7 -0.41 13.32 -16.68
C ILE A 7 -0.26 14.42 -17.74
N SER A 8 0.95 14.96 -17.91
CA SER A 8 1.26 15.99 -18.91
C SER A 8 2.75 16.03 -19.18
N ASN A 9 3.20 16.19 -20.42
CA ASN A 9 4.62 16.38 -20.78
C ASN A 9 5.59 15.36 -20.12
N ASN A 10 5.22 14.08 -20.11
CA ASN A 10 5.98 13.01 -19.44
C ASN A 10 6.14 13.18 -17.91
N GLU A 11 5.39 14.11 -17.30
CA GLU A 11 5.30 14.30 -15.86
C GLU A 11 3.97 13.71 -15.35
N ILE A 12 4.05 12.97 -14.24
CA ILE A 12 2.90 12.44 -13.52
C ILE A 12 2.86 13.12 -12.15
N THR A 13 1.85 13.94 -11.91
CA THR A 13 1.62 14.58 -10.61
C THR A 13 0.48 13.84 -9.90
N ILE A 14 0.74 13.34 -8.69
CA ILE A 14 -0.27 12.64 -7.87
C ILE A 14 -0.58 13.49 -6.64
N LEU A 15 -1.84 13.85 -6.47
CA LEU A 15 -2.38 14.54 -5.30
C LEU A 15 -3.27 13.56 -4.52
N GLY A 16 -2.69 12.89 -3.53
CA GLY A 16 -3.40 11.94 -2.66
C GLY A 16 -3.59 12.49 -1.25
N ASN A 17 -4.67 12.08 -0.59
CA ASN A 17 -4.87 12.40 0.83
C ASN A 17 -4.21 11.31 1.70
N GLY A 18 -3.06 11.61 2.28
CA GLY A 18 -2.20 10.66 3.00
C GLY A 18 -1.38 9.79 2.06
N ALA A 19 -0.07 10.00 2.02
CA ALA A 19 0.88 9.17 1.27
C ALA A 19 1.87 8.53 2.25
N GLU A 20 2.09 7.23 2.09
CA GLU A 20 3.02 6.44 2.89
C GLU A 20 3.86 5.62 1.92
N ILE A 21 5.18 5.59 2.12
CA ILE A 21 6.10 4.85 1.25
C ILE A 21 6.13 3.41 1.72
N SER A 22 6.00 2.45 0.79
CA SER A 22 5.90 1.02 1.13
C SER A 22 7.10 0.46 1.90
N THR A 23 8.27 1.10 1.82
CA THR A 23 9.49 0.69 2.55
C THR A 23 9.41 0.98 4.04
N ASP A 24 8.59 1.95 4.44
CA ASP A 24 8.51 2.42 5.82
C ASP A 24 7.38 1.70 6.58
N ILE A 25 6.57 0.90 5.87
CA ILE A 25 5.46 0.13 6.43
C ILE A 25 5.98 -1.19 6.99
N ASP A 26 5.83 -1.41 8.30
CA ASP A 26 6.09 -2.71 8.91
C ASP A 26 4.99 -3.73 8.50
N PRO A 27 5.35 -4.88 7.89
CA PRO A 27 4.41 -5.91 7.50
C PRO A 27 3.53 -6.46 8.63
N GLN A 28 4.09 -6.59 9.83
CA GLN A 28 3.39 -7.11 11.01
C GLN A 28 2.43 -6.07 11.56
N GLU A 29 2.88 -4.81 11.68
CA GLU A 29 2.02 -3.70 12.12
C GLU A 29 0.84 -3.52 11.16
N ALA A 30 1.07 -3.57 9.85
CA ALA A 30 0.01 -3.47 8.85
C ALA A 30 -1.04 -4.59 8.97
N GLN A 31 -0.60 -5.82 9.25
CA GLN A 31 -1.49 -6.96 9.42
C GLN A 31 -2.28 -6.88 10.73
N GLN A 32 -1.65 -6.49 11.84
CA GLN A 32 -2.33 -6.26 13.11
C GLN A 32 -3.38 -5.13 13.01
N THR A 33 -3.02 -4.03 12.34
CA THR A 33 -3.94 -2.91 12.09
C THR A 33 -5.17 -3.36 11.32
N LEU A 34 -4.99 -4.22 10.31
CA LEU A 34 -6.10 -4.79 9.54
C LEU A 34 -7.08 -5.58 10.43
N GLU A 35 -6.56 -6.45 11.30
CA GLU A 35 -7.39 -7.28 12.20
C GLU A 35 -8.18 -6.42 13.20
N ILE A 36 -7.54 -5.38 13.75
CA ILE A 36 -8.18 -4.43 14.67
C ILE A 36 -9.31 -3.68 13.96
N ASP A 37 -9.07 -3.21 12.73
CA ASP A 37 -10.06 -2.46 11.96
C ASP A 37 -11.24 -3.32 11.47
N GLU A 38 -11.01 -4.60 11.17
CA GLU A 38 -12.09 -5.56 10.90
C GLU A 38 -12.97 -5.79 12.13
N ALA A 39 -12.35 -5.93 13.31
CA ALA A 39 -13.08 -6.03 14.57
C ALA A 39 -13.83 -4.73 14.92
N ASN A 40 -13.25 -3.56 14.62
CA ASN A 40 -13.90 -2.26 14.82
C ASN A 40 -15.11 -2.09 13.89
N LEU A 41 -15.01 -2.52 12.63
CA LEU A 41 -16.14 -2.50 11.69
C LEU A 41 -17.28 -3.40 12.18
N SER A 42 -16.97 -4.58 12.70
CA SER A 42 -17.99 -5.49 13.24
C SER A 42 -18.69 -4.92 14.49
N ARG A 43 -18.04 -4.03 15.24
CA ARG A 43 -18.59 -3.36 16.43
C ARG A 43 -19.28 -2.03 16.11
N ALA A 44 -19.25 -1.58 14.86
CA ALA A 44 -19.84 -0.30 14.47
C ALA A 44 -21.37 -0.44 14.30
N GLU A 45 -22.13 0.18 15.19
CA GLU A 45 -23.61 0.11 15.17
C GLU A 45 -24.25 1.32 14.45
N GLY A 46 -23.58 2.47 14.45
CA GLY A 46 -24.07 3.70 13.82
C GLY A 46 -23.64 3.87 12.37
N LYS A 47 -24.48 4.49 11.52
CA LYS A 47 -24.16 4.78 10.11
C LYS A 47 -22.85 5.57 9.93
N ARG A 48 -22.61 6.57 10.79
CA ARG A 48 -21.37 7.36 10.76
C ARG A 48 -20.16 6.54 11.17
N GLN A 49 -20.27 5.77 12.25
CA GLN A 49 -19.22 4.88 12.74
C GLN A 49 -18.89 3.79 11.71
N ALA A 50 -19.89 3.24 11.01
CA ALA A 50 -19.70 2.26 9.96
C ALA A 50 -18.96 2.85 8.75
N VAL A 51 -19.21 4.12 8.39
CA VAL A 51 -18.47 4.79 7.30
C VAL A 51 -17.02 5.04 7.69
N GLU A 52 -16.78 5.52 8.92
CA GLU A 52 -15.42 5.76 9.44
C GLU A 52 -14.64 4.44 9.57
N ALA A 53 -15.26 3.39 10.11
CA ALA A 53 -14.66 2.06 10.23
C ALA A 53 -14.38 1.42 8.85
N ASN A 54 -15.28 1.59 7.88
CA ASN A 54 -15.04 1.13 6.50
C ASN A 54 -13.89 1.88 5.83
N LEU A 55 -13.72 3.17 6.13
CA LEU A 55 -12.59 3.95 5.63
C LEU A 55 -11.28 3.45 6.24
N ALA A 56 -11.22 3.27 7.56
CA ALA A 56 -10.06 2.73 8.27
C ALA A 56 -9.68 1.34 7.72
N LEU A 57 -10.66 0.44 7.59
CA LEU A 57 -10.46 -0.89 7.01
C LEU A 57 -9.87 -0.85 5.60
N ARG A 58 -10.36 0.05 4.74
CA ARG A 58 -9.80 0.21 3.38
C ARG A 58 -8.36 0.70 3.40
N LEU A 59 -7.99 1.56 4.35
CA LEU A 59 -6.60 2.01 4.52
C LEU A 59 -5.70 0.87 5.00
N ALA A 60 -6.13 0.12 6.02
CA ALA A 60 -5.38 -1.03 6.54
C ALA A 60 -5.15 -2.11 5.47
N ARG A 61 -6.17 -2.41 4.65
CA ARG A 61 -6.03 -3.33 3.50
C ARG A 61 -5.00 -2.83 2.49
N THR A 62 -5.06 -1.53 2.16
CA THR A 62 -4.11 -0.93 1.20
C THR A 62 -2.67 -1.00 1.73
N ARG A 63 -2.45 -0.82 3.04
CA ARG A 63 -1.13 -0.98 3.68
C ARG A 63 -0.58 -2.40 3.52
N VAL A 64 -1.41 -3.42 3.80
CA VAL A 64 -1.01 -4.82 3.63
C VAL A 64 -0.70 -5.15 2.17
N GLU A 65 -1.51 -4.63 1.24
CA GLU A 65 -1.28 -4.80 -0.20
C GLU A 65 0.01 -4.10 -0.67
N ALA A 66 0.30 -2.90 -0.18
CA ALA A 66 1.51 -2.15 -0.52
C ALA A 66 2.79 -2.92 -0.12
N VAL A 67 2.79 -3.55 1.06
CA VAL A 67 3.88 -4.42 1.52
C VAL A 67 4.00 -5.69 0.68
N LYS A 68 2.87 -6.32 0.30
CA LYS A 68 2.87 -7.51 -0.57
C LYS A 68 3.38 -7.19 -1.98
N GLY A 69 2.93 -6.08 -2.58
CA GLY A 69 3.36 -5.62 -3.90
C GLY A 69 4.83 -5.18 -3.93
N GLY A 70 5.30 -4.47 -2.90
CA GLY A 70 6.69 -4.05 -2.77
C GLY A 70 7.68 -5.21 -2.70
N ARG A 71 7.30 -6.33 -2.06
CA ARG A 71 8.12 -7.55 -2.02
C ARG A 71 8.32 -8.18 -3.41
N SER A 72 7.33 -8.09 -4.29
CA SER A 72 7.46 -8.60 -5.67
C SER A 72 8.49 -7.80 -6.47
N ILE A 73 8.58 -6.48 -6.28
CA ILE A 73 9.52 -5.63 -7.04
C ILE A 73 10.96 -5.76 -6.51
N GLN A 74 11.14 -5.92 -5.18
CA GLN A 74 12.46 -6.15 -4.58
C GLN A 74 13.07 -7.50 -4.98
N GLN A 75 12.24 -8.52 -5.27
CA GLN A 75 12.70 -9.83 -5.73
C GLN A 75 13.26 -9.82 -7.16
N TYR A 76 12.92 -8.80 -7.96
CA TYR A 76 13.48 -8.60 -9.31
C TYR A 76 14.66 -7.62 -9.36
N ARG A 77 15.20 -7.19 -8.22
CA ARG A 77 16.49 -6.47 -8.17
C ARG A 77 17.64 -7.48 -8.27
N MET A 78 17.75 -8.14 -9.42
CA MET A 78 18.93 -8.93 -9.78
C MET A 78 20.15 -7.98 -9.85
N PRO A 79 21.30 -8.32 -9.25
CA PRO A 79 22.52 -7.55 -9.44
C PRO A 79 22.89 -7.60 -10.93
N LEU A 80 23.16 -6.44 -11.53
CA LEU A 80 23.63 -6.23 -12.91
C LEU A 80 24.93 -7.01 -13.29
N TYR A 81 25.43 -7.87 -12.41
CA TYR A 81 26.73 -8.52 -12.51
C TYR A 81 26.74 -9.88 -13.25
N ASN A 82 25.58 -10.43 -13.60
CA ASN A 82 25.50 -11.75 -14.27
C ASN A 82 25.18 -11.70 -15.77
N PHE A 83 24.90 -10.54 -16.35
CA PHE A 83 24.55 -10.44 -17.79
C PHE A 83 25.77 -10.37 -18.73
N LEU A 84 26.99 -10.26 -18.19
CA LEU A 84 28.23 -10.12 -18.97
C LEU A 84 29.12 -11.38 -19.00
N LYS A 85 28.66 -12.51 -18.45
CA LYS A 85 29.42 -13.78 -18.49
C LYS A 85 28.98 -14.74 -19.60
N ASP A 86 27.84 -14.50 -20.21
CA ASP A 86 27.31 -15.37 -21.29
C ASP A 86 27.73 -14.90 -22.69
N PHE A 87 28.68 -13.95 -22.78
CA PHE A 87 29.24 -13.41 -24.02
C PHE A 87 30.75 -13.73 -24.20
N GLN A 88 31.18 -14.92 -23.77
CA GLN A 88 32.44 -15.56 -24.21
C GLN A 88 32.21 -17.02 -24.57
#